data_AF-A0A821HWT5-F1
#
_entry.id   AF-A0A821HWT5-F1
#
_cell.length_a   1.000
_cell.length_b   1.000
_cell.length_c   1.000
_cell.angle_alpha   90.00
_cell.angle_beta   90.00
_cell.angle_gamma   90.00
#
_symmetry.space_group_name_H-M   'P 1'
#
loop_
_entity.id
_entity.type
_entity.pdbx_description
1 polymer ?
#
loop_
_entity_poly.entity_id
_entity_poly.type
_entity_poly.pdbx_seq_one_letter_code
_entity_poly.pdbx_strand_id
1 'polypeptide(L)'
;MDLLNTKWKVHFSSNRMGIRLIGPRPKWERLDGGEGGSHPSNIHDCGYALGSINFTGDMPIILTVEGPTQGGFVCPFTIISSDFWKVGQLKSGDTLIFKPITMNQALEHKKLINDYLNYIKKLLDYCPLIIQKPKYFNDINDLILYNHYYKNDEFNIENNSSLLLEYKHNDILIQYRQAGDCYLLIEYGDSKSAINLLLRMRIHQIQEHLGLITDLKTMKTKPILNGLIDSAPAIRSLLVRYDPIHLSQNTLIEYLQTIEKLLPFHNNINLPCRKIYLPITLDDHWNNEAIQYYMETIRSKASYLPNNLKFIANNNGIIGENDINQISNILLEAQWLVIGIGFYLGCPFAIPINPRHRLSVPKYNPARTYTPDGSCGLGGNYMAIYPIESPGGYQLFGRTIQTWSTFGTIGYP
;
A
#
# COMPACT_ATOMS: atom_id res chain seq x y z
N MET A 1 20.21 9.01 -4.24
CA MET A 1 20.89 7.73 -3.93
C MET A 1 20.57 6.80 -5.09
N ASP A 2 21.54 6.05 -5.58
CA ASP A 2 21.29 5.09 -6.64
C ASP A 2 20.70 3.79 -6.07
N LEU A 3 19.37 3.72 -6.03
CA LEU A 3 18.64 2.55 -5.52
C LEU A 3 18.88 1.29 -6.37
N LEU A 4 19.21 1.47 -7.66
CA LEU A 4 19.34 0.40 -8.65
C LEU A 4 20.74 -0.25 -8.63
N ASN A 5 21.77 0.52 -8.30
CA ASN A 5 23.14 -0.02 -8.13
C ASN A 5 23.47 -0.43 -6.69
N THR A 6 22.51 -0.28 -5.76
CA THR A 6 22.69 -0.70 -4.37
C THR A 6 22.55 -2.21 -4.23
N LYS A 7 23.53 -2.84 -3.55
CA LYS A 7 23.42 -4.22 -3.07
C LYS A 7 22.68 -4.24 -1.73
N TRP A 8 21.49 -4.82 -1.72
CA TRP A 8 20.64 -4.94 -0.54
C TRP A 8 20.86 -6.29 0.13
N LYS A 9 20.89 -6.32 1.46
CA LYS A 9 20.99 -7.56 2.25
C LYS A 9 19.64 -7.89 2.89
N VAL A 10 19.21 -9.15 2.84
CA VAL A 10 17.98 -9.60 3.46
C VAL A 10 18.14 -9.65 4.98
N HIS A 11 17.30 -8.91 5.69
CA HIS A 11 17.26 -8.85 7.15
C HIS A 11 16.56 -10.09 7.73
N PHE A 12 16.93 -10.50 8.94
CA PHE A 12 16.36 -11.69 9.60
C PHE A 12 14.86 -11.54 9.93
N SER A 13 14.38 -10.32 10.19
CA SER A 13 12.95 -9.99 10.35
C SER A 13 12.21 -9.97 9.01
N SER A 14 12.24 -11.10 8.29
CA SER A 14 11.56 -11.31 7.01
C SER A 14 10.66 -12.54 7.10
N ASN A 15 9.46 -12.45 6.54
CA ASN A 15 8.49 -13.55 6.48
C ASN A 15 7.52 -13.34 5.31
N ARG A 16 6.40 -14.07 5.29
CA ARG A 16 5.38 -13.97 4.23
C ARG A 16 4.64 -12.63 4.19
N MET A 17 4.76 -11.78 5.22
CA MET A 17 4.26 -10.40 5.21
C MET A 17 5.18 -9.46 4.45
N GLY A 18 6.49 -9.73 4.46
CA GLY A 18 7.44 -9.01 3.63
C GLY A 18 8.88 -9.39 3.89
N ILE A 19 9.73 -9.09 2.92
CA ILE A 19 11.18 -9.33 2.97
C ILE A 19 11.87 -8.01 3.28
N ARG A 20 12.32 -7.87 4.53
CA ARG A 20 12.99 -6.66 5.03
C ARG A 20 14.40 -6.58 4.47
N LEU A 21 14.81 -5.38 4.05
CA LEU A 21 16.11 -5.15 3.43
C LEU A 21 16.96 -4.20 4.26
N ILE A 22 18.26 -4.48 4.28
CA ILE A 22 19.31 -3.64 4.83
C ILE A 22 20.06 -3.02 3.65
N GLY A 23 20.20 -1.70 3.68
CA GLY A 23 20.98 -0.96 2.71
C GLY A 23 21.21 0.47 3.17
N PRO A 24 21.74 1.33 2.29
CA PRO A 24 22.02 2.72 2.61
C PRO A 24 20.74 3.49 2.92
N ARG A 25 20.87 4.49 3.79
CA ARG A 25 19.78 5.41 4.10
C ARG A 25 19.39 6.22 2.86
N PRO A 26 18.10 6.35 2.52
CA PRO A 26 17.65 7.17 1.41
C PRO A 26 18.04 8.64 1.58
N LYS A 27 18.26 9.31 0.45
CA LYS A 27 18.27 10.78 0.38
C LYS A 27 16.88 11.22 -0.08
N TRP A 28 16.20 11.98 0.74
CA TRP A 28 14.83 12.42 0.48
C TRP A 28 14.81 13.79 -0.19
N GLU A 29 13.97 13.94 -1.21
CA GLU A 29 13.79 15.22 -1.95
C GLU A 29 12.96 16.24 -1.16
N ARG A 30 12.11 15.76 -0.26
CA ARG A 30 11.25 16.57 0.60
C ARG A 30 11.71 16.52 2.06
N LEU A 31 11.44 17.60 2.78
CA LEU A 31 11.78 17.76 4.20
C LEU A 31 10.85 16.94 5.11
N ASP A 32 9.59 16.76 4.71
CA ASP A 32 8.56 16.04 5.44
C ASP A 32 7.47 15.50 4.48
N GLY A 33 6.52 14.74 5.03
CA GLY A 33 5.39 14.17 4.30
C GLY A 33 4.07 14.94 4.44
N GLY A 34 4.09 16.16 4.97
CA GLY A 34 2.88 16.97 5.22
C GLY A 34 1.86 16.25 6.10
N GLU A 35 0.58 16.30 5.70
CA GLU A 35 -0.53 15.64 6.40
C GLU A 35 -0.43 14.10 6.39
N GLY A 36 0.45 13.51 5.56
CA GLY A 36 0.76 12.08 5.60
C GLY A 36 1.64 11.67 6.80
N GLY A 37 2.30 12.63 7.44
CA GLY A 37 3.24 12.44 8.56
C GLY A 37 4.56 13.17 8.33
N SER A 38 5.27 13.52 9.40
CA SER A 38 6.46 14.38 9.30
C SER A 38 7.72 13.69 8.77
N HIS A 39 7.76 12.36 8.64
CA HIS A 39 8.90 11.70 8.00
C HIS A 39 8.80 11.84 6.47
N PRO A 40 9.88 12.15 5.73
CA PRO A 40 9.85 12.31 4.26
C PRO A 40 9.40 11.10 3.45
N SER A 41 9.33 9.90 4.04
CA SER A 41 8.74 8.73 3.37
C SER A 41 7.23 8.63 3.55
N ASN A 42 6.64 9.44 4.46
CA ASN A 42 5.22 9.39 4.76
C ASN A 42 4.39 10.05 3.66
N ILE A 43 3.32 9.40 3.25
CA ILE A 43 2.36 9.91 2.28
C ILE A 43 0.95 9.72 2.85
N HIS A 44 -0.01 10.42 2.26
CA HIS A 44 -1.41 10.01 2.38
C HIS A 44 -1.53 8.54 1.98
N ASP A 45 -2.16 7.75 2.84
CA ASP A 45 -2.24 6.30 2.65
C ASP A 45 -2.83 5.96 1.28
N CYS A 46 -2.14 5.07 0.58
CA CYS A 46 -2.43 4.65 -0.79
C CYS A 46 -2.41 3.13 -0.90
N GLY A 47 -2.88 2.60 -2.04
CA GLY A 47 -2.78 1.17 -2.33
C GLY A 47 -1.35 0.75 -2.67
N TYR A 48 -0.97 -0.45 -2.22
CA TYR A 48 0.29 -1.09 -2.57
C TYR A 48 0.09 -2.21 -3.56
N ALA A 49 0.90 -2.21 -4.61
CA ALA A 49 0.99 -3.34 -5.52
C ALA A 49 1.75 -4.48 -4.85
N LEU A 50 1.38 -5.71 -5.20
CA LEU A 50 2.12 -6.89 -4.76
C LEU A 50 3.57 -6.79 -5.27
N GLY A 51 4.54 -6.99 -4.38
CA GLY A 51 5.95 -6.85 -4.71
C GLY A 51 6.47 -5.41 -4.73
N SER A 52 5.68 -4.42 -4.30
CA SER A 52 6.20 -3.07 -4.07
C SER A 52 7.31 -3.07 -3.02
N ILE A 53 8.36 -2.28 -3.27
CA ILE A 53 9.43 -2.02 -2.29
C ILE A 53 8.99 -0.81 -1.47
N ASN A 54 8.51 -1.06 -0.26
CA ASN A 54 7.96 -0.04 0.61
C ASN A 54 9.02 0.50 1.58
N PHE A 55 9.18 1.83 1.67
CA PHE A 55 10.12 2.47 2.58
C PHE A 55 9.43 2.89 3.90
N THR A 56 9.34 1.95 4.84
CA THR A 56 8.79 2.21 6.18
C THR A 56 9.76 3.07 7.00
N GLY A 57 9.69 4.38 6.84
CA GLY A 57 10.75 5.28 7.30
C GLY A 57 11.95 5.24 6.36
N ASP A 58 13.13 4.98 6.91
CA ASP A 58 14.40 4.91 6.17
C ASP A 58 14.79 3.47 5.76
N MET A 59 14.00 2.46 6.14
CA MET A 59 14.28 1.05 5.85
C MET A 59 13.27 0.46 4.85
N PRO A 60 13.73 -0.18 3.76
CA PRO A 60 12.85 -0.81 2.80
C PRO A 60 12.40 -2.22 3.20
N ILE A 61 11.25 -2.63 2.68
CA ILE A 61 10.69 -3.98 2.74
C ILE A 61 10.00 -4.31 1.42
N ILE A 62 10.23 -5.50 0.87
CA ILE A 62 9.46 -6.02 -0.26
C ILE A 62 8.13 -6.54 0.28
N LEU A 63 7.01 -5.99 -0.16
CA LEU A 63 5.69 -6.43 0.28
C LEU A 63 5.29 -7.74 -0.43
N THR A 64 5.00 -8.78 0.35
CA THR A 64 4.74 -10.12 -0.19
C THR A 64 3.27 -10.53 -0.10
N VAL A 65 2.95 -11.81 -0.31
CA VAL A 65 1.57 -12.32 -0.44
C VAL A 65 0.69 -12.13 0.79
N GLU A 66 1.27 -12.04 1.99
CA GLU A 66 0.58 -11.69 3.24
C GLU A 66 0.99 -10.28 3.69
N GLY A 67 1.44 -9.45 2.76
CA GLY A 67 1.80 -8.06 3.01
C GLY A 67 0.58 -7.15 3.11
N PRO A 68 0.76 -5.93 3.62
CA PRO A 68 -0.29 -4.94 3.68
C PRO A 68 -0.73 -4.50 2.28
N THR A 69 -2.04 -4.38 2.08
CA THR A 69 -2.62 -3.93 0.80
C THR A 69 -2.59 -2.42 0.60
N GLN A 70 -2.53 -1.66 1.70
CA GLN A 70 -2.52 -0.21 1.70
C GLN A 70 -1.65 0.30 2.86
N GLY A 71 -1.17 1.52 2.75
CA GLY A 71 -0.46 2.21 3.82
C GLY A 71 0.11 3.53 3.32
N GLY A 72 0.78 4.28 4.18
CA GLY A 72 1.24 5.62 3.83
C GLY A 72 2.72 5.84 3.99
N PHE A 73 3.48 4.91 3.43
CA PHE A 73 4.87 5.03 3.04
C PHE A 73 5.02 4.94 1.52
N VAL A 74 6.01 5.61 0.95
CA VAL A 74 6.31 5.56 -0.50
C VAL A 74 6.84 4.20 -0.96
N CYS A 75 6.52 3.87 -2.21
CA CYS A 75 7.04 2.70 -2.93
C CYS A 75 7.68 3.14 -4.27
N PRO A 76 9.01 3.28 -4.37
CA PRO A 76 9.65 3.77 -5.60
C PRO A 76 9.62 2.78 -6.77
N PHE A 77 9.53 1.48 -6.53
CA PHE A 77 9.42 0.47 -7.58
C PHE A 77 8.74 -0.81 -7.07
N THR A 78 8.37 -1.69 -8.01
CA THR A 78 7.62 -2.93 -7.77
C THR A 78 8.28 -4.07 -8.54
N ILE A 79 8.45 -5.22 -7.88
CA ILE A 79 8.88 -6.47 -8.55
C ILE A 79 7.79 -6.91 -9.52
N ILE A 80 8.17 -7.18 -10.77
CA ILE A 80 7.23 -7.67 -11.78
C ILE A 80 6.64 -9.03 -11.40
N SER A 81 5.42 -9.30 -11.84
CA SER A 81 4.71 -10.52 -11.50
C SER A 81 5.46 -11.80 -11.89
N SER A 82 6.21 -11.78 -13.00
CA SER A 82 7.01 -12.90 -13.51
C SER A 82 8.28 -13.19 -12.68
N ASP A 83 8.79 -12.23 -11.91
CA ASP A 83 9.97 -12.41 -11.05
C ASP A 83 9.63 -12.66 -9.58
N PHE A 84 8.35 -12.58 -9.23
CA PHE A 84 7.92 -12.58 -7.84
C PHE A 84 8.29 -13.88 -7.09
N TRP A 85 8.41 -14.99 -7.81
CA TRP A 85 8.88 -16.26 -7.25
C TRP A 85 10.30 -16.17 -6.65
N LYS A 86 11.17 -15.30 -7.18
CA LYS A 86 12.54 -15.09 -6.67
C LYS A 86 12.52 -14.55 -5.25
N VAL A 87 11.55 -13.67 -4.96
CA VAL A 87 11.33 -13.11 -3.62
C VAL A 87 11.02 -14.24 -2.63
N GLY A 88 10.25 -15.25 -3.05
CA GLY A 88 9.93 -16.43 -2.25
C GLY A 88 11.11 -17.38 -1.98
N GLN A 89 12.25 -17.20 -2.66
CA GLN A 89 13.46 -18.00 -2.44
C GLN A 89 14.49 -17.30 -1.55
N LEU A 90 14.28 -16.01 -1.22
CA LEU A 90 15.22 -15.23 -0.41
C LEU A 90 15.27 -15.74 1.04
N LYS A 91 16.48 -15.83 1.58
CA LYS A 91 16.77 -16.19 2.97
C LYS A 91 17.51 -15.06 3.67
N SER A 92 17.45 -15.06 5.00
CA SER A 92 18.22 -14.10 5.79
C SER A 92 19.70 -14.18 5.44
N GLY A 93 20.34 -13.01 5.21
CA GLY A 93 21.73 -12.92 4.81
C GLY A 93 21.96 -12.90 3.30
N ASP A 94 20.99 -13.32 2.48
CA ASP A 94 21.08 -13.22 1.02
C ASP A 94 21.25 -11.76 0.59
N THR A 95 21.77 -11.59 -0.62
CA THR A 95 21.95 -10.27 -1.21
C THR A 95 21.30 -10.18 -2.58
N LEU A 96 20.68 -9.04 -2.87
CA LEU A 96 20.02 -8.77 -4.12
C LEU A 96 20.36 -7.37 -4.65
N ILE A 97 20.18 -7.20 -5.97
CA ILE A 97 20.28 -5.92 -6.67
C ILE A 97 19.02 -5.83 -7.52
N PHE A 98 18.35 -4.67 -7.49
CA PHE A 98 17.18 -4.45 -8.33
C PHE A 98 17.64 -4.07 -9.74
N LYS A 99 17.12 -4.78 -10.75
CA LYS A 99 17.36 -4.46 -12.16
C LYS A 99 16.12 -3.80 -12.74
N PRO A 100 16.25 -2.56 -13.25
CA PRO A 100 15.12 -1.90 -13.88
C PRO A 100 14.81 -2.58 -15.21
N ILE A 101 13.52 -2.65 -15.57
CA ILE A 101 13.06 -3.15 -16.86
C ILE A 101 11.88 -2.30 -17.36
N THR A 102 11.67 -2.31 -18.66
CA THR A 102 10.52 -1.63 -19.28
C THR A 102 9.23 -2.45 -19.13
N MET A 103 8.08 -1.80 -19.33
CA MET A 103 6.80 -2.50 -19.35
C MET A 103 6.78 -3.60 -20.43
N ASN A 104 7.31 -3.33 -21.62
CA ASN A 104 7.37 -4.34 -22.70
C ASN A 104 8.20 -5.56 -22.30
N GLN A 105 9.38 -5.36 -21.69
CA GLN A 105 10.21 -6.47 -21.19
C GLN A 105 9.48 -7.28 -20.12
N ALA A 106 8.72 -6.63 -19.22
CA ALA A 106 7.91 -7.32 -18.21
C ALA A 106 6.82 -8.20 -18.86
N LEU A 107 6.15 -7.70 -19.90
CA LEU A 107 5.11 -8.44 -20.64
C LEU A 107 5.67 -9.60 -21.45
N GLU A 108 6.81 -9.40 -22.12
CA GLU A 108 7.51 -10.49 -22.81
C GLU A 108 7.89 -11.59 -21.83
N HIS A 109 8.46 -11.22 -20.68
CA HIS A 109 8.82 -12.19 -19.65
C HIS A 109 7.60 -12.94 -19.11
N LYS A 110 6.49 -12.24 -18.85
CA LYS A 110 5.23 -12.86 -18.43
C LYS A 110 4.68 -13.83 -19.47
N LYS A 111 4.71 -13.46 -20.75
CA LYS A 111 4.26 -14.31 -21.86
C LYS A 111 5.08 -15.59 -21.94
N LEU A 112 6.40 -15.52 -21.80
CA LEU A 112 7.27 -16.70 -21.81
C LEU A 112 6.98 -17.67 -20.68
N ILE A 113 6.78 -17.17 -19.46
CA ILE A 113 6.42 -18.01 -18.32
C ILE A 113 5.07 -18.69 -18.58
N ASN A 114 4.08 -17.96 -19.10
CA ASN A 114 2.78 -18.54 -19.44
C ASN A 114 2.88 -19.59 -20.56
N ASP A 115 3.67 -19.33 -21.59
CA ASP A 115 3.91 -20.28 -22.68
C ASP A 115 4.59 -21.56 -22.16
N TYR A 116 5.54 -21.42 -21.22
CA TYR A 116 6.19 -22.55 -20.56
C TYR A 116 5.21 -23.36 -19.69
N LEU A 117 4.43 -22.71 -18.84
CA LEU A 117 3.44 -23.39 -18.00
C LEU A 117 2.37 -24.09 -18.85
N ASN A 118 1.94 -23.46 -19.94
CA ASN A 118 1.01 -24.07 -20.90
C ASN A 118 1.64 -25.27 -21.62
N TYR A 119 2.93 -25.23 -21.94
CA TYR A 119 3.66 -26.36 -22.51
C TYR A 119 3.73 -27.53 -21.52
N ILE A 120 4.10 -27.29 -20.26
CA ILE A 120 4.12 -28.31 -19.20
C ILE A 120 2.72 -28.90 -19.00
N LYS A 121 1.67 -28.06 -18.95
CA LYS A 121 0.29 -28.53 -18.86
C LYS A 121 -0.08 -29.46 -20.01
N LYS A 122 0.23 -29.09 -21.26
CA LYS A 122 -0.01 -29.94 -22.42
C LYS A 122 0.73 -31.28 -22.33
N LEU A 123 2.00 -31.27 -21.88
CA LEU A 123 2.77 -32.51 -21.70
C LEU A 123 2.15 -33.47 -20.67
N LEU A 124 1.49 -32.94 -19.64
CA LEU A 124 0.78 -33.73 -18.65
C LEU A 124 -0.57 -34.25 -19.20
N ASP A 125 -1.27 -33.44 -20.00
CA ASP A 125 -2.59 -33.76 -20.52
C ASP A 125 -2.57 -34.70 -21.76
N TYR A 126 -1.48 -34.73 -22.53
CA TYR A 126 -1.36 -35.52 -23.78
C TYR A 126 -0.15 -36.45 -23.82
N CYS A 127 -0.29 -37.55 -24.56
CA CYS A 127 0.82 -38.45 -24.89
C CYS A 127 1.92 -37.65 -25.65
N PRO A 128 3.20 -37.71 -25.23
CA PRO A 128 4.25 -36.74 -25.59
C PRO A 128 4.66 -36.66 -27.08
N LEU A 129 4.10 -37.50 -27.95
CA LEU A 129 4.54 -37.65 -29.35
C LEU A 129 4.13 -36.50 -30.30
N ILE A 130 3.31 -35.52 -29.87
CA ILE A 130 2.75 -34.47 -30.75
C ILE A 130 3.05 -33.03 -30.27
N ILE A 131 3.63 -32.85 -29.09
CA ILE A 131 3.74 -31.50 -28.50
C ILE A 131 5.03 -30.81 -28.96
N GLN A 132 4.88 -29.78 -29.79
CA GLN A 132 5.98 -28.89 -30.13
C GLN A 132 6.47 -28.13 -28.90
N LYS A 133 7.78 -28.23 -28.65
CA LYS A 133 8.49 -27.47 -27.63
C LYS A 133 8.52 -25.98 -28.00
N PRO A 134 8.33 -25.04 -27.05
CA PRO A 134 8.47 -23.62 -27.36
C PRO A 134 9.91 -23.31 -27.77
N LYS A 135 10.07 -22.40 -28.74
CA LYS A 135 11.33 -22.06 -29.44
C LYS A 135 12.50 -21.65 -28.52
N TYR A 136 12.21 -21.29 -27.27
CA TYR A 136 13.16 -20.69 -26.33
C TYR A 136 13.68 -21.64 -25.23
N PHE A 137 13.26 -22.91 -25.22
CA PHE A 137 13.69 -23.87 -24.19
C PHE A 137 14.51 -24.99 -24.84
N ASN A 138 15.80 -25.12 -24.52
CA ASN A 138 16.64 -26.24 -24.98
C ASN A 138 16.72 -27.36 -23.92
N ASP A 139 16.58 -27.04 -22.63
CA ASP A 139 16.53 -27.92 -21.46
C ASP A 139 15.30 -27.58 -20.57
N ILE A 140 14.77 -28.53 -19.81
CA ILE A 140 13.76 -28.29 -18.76
C ILE A 140 14.35 -27.46 -17.59
N ASN A 141 15.68 -27.47 -17.45
CA ASN A 141 16.43 -26.60 -16.53
C ASN A 141 16.73 -25.20 -17.12
N ASP A 142 16.39 -24.93 -18.39
CA ASP A 142 16.57 -23.61 -19.04
C ASP A 142 15.57 -22.55 -18.58
N LEU A 143 15.00 -22.69 -17.38
CA LEU A 143 14.47 -21.54 -16.63
C LEU A 143 15.55 -20.48 -16.33
N ILE A 144 16.78 -20.67 -16.85
CA ILE A 144 17.74 -19.61 -17.16
C ILE A 144 17.23 -18.67 -18.29
N LEU A 145 16.02 -18.15 -18.11
CA LEU A 145 15.52 -16.88 -18.65
C LEU A 145 16.33 -15.67 -18.10
N TYR A 146 17.24 -15.93 -17.14
CA TYR A 146 17.95 -14.97 -16.30
C TYR A 146 18.79 -13.92 -17.03
N ASN A 147 19.42 -14.22 -18.16
CA ASN A 147 20.40 -13.29 -18.76
C ASN A 147 19.92 -12.56 -20.01
N HIS A 148 18.79 -12.98 -20.59
CA HIS A 148 18.33 -12.41 -21.86
C HIS A 148 17.61 -11.06 -21.69
N TYR A 149 16.89 -10.89 -20.57
CA TYR A 149 15.94 -9.77 -20.40
C TYR A 149 16.45 -8.59 -19.57
N TYR A 150 17.53 -8.75 -18.80
CA TYR A 150 18.13 -7.63 -18.05
C TYR A 150 19.28 -6.95 -18.79
N LYS A 151 19.25 -6.95 -20.13
CA LYS A 151 20.21 -6.14 -20.90
C LYS A 151 19.94 -4.67 -20.58
N ASN A 152 20.88 -4.05 -19.87
CA ASN A 152 20.76 -2.68 -19.36
C ASN A 152 20.56 -1.64 -20.49
N ASP A 153 20.90 -1.99 -21.73
CA ASP A 153 21.00 -1.04 -22.86
C ASP A 153 19.64 -0.41 -23.24
N GLU A 154 18.51 -1.02 -22.87
CA GLU A 154 17.17 -0.51 -23.23
C GLU A 154 16.49 0.33 -22.14
N PHE A 155 16.93 0.25 -20.88
CA PHE A 155 16.30 1.00 -19.80
C PHE A 155 17.01 2.33 -19.56
N ASN A 156 16.40 3.43 -20.03
CA ASN A 156 16.83 4.79 -19.70
C ASN A 156 15.86 5.40 -18.68
N ILE A 157 16.36 5.75 -17.48
CA ILE A 157 15.56 6.32 -16.40
C ILE A 157 14.94 7.68 -16.78
N GLU A 158 15.57 8.46 -17.66
CA GLU A 158 15.05 9.75 -18.14
C GLU A 158 13.79 9.55 -19.00
N ASN A 159 13.72 8.43 -19.73
CA ASN A 159 12.61 8.10 -20.61
C ASN A 159 11.59 7.13 -19.98
N ASN A 160 11.86 6.60 -18.79
CA ASN A 160 11.03 5.61 -18.09
C ASN A 160 10.58 6.13 -16.72
N SER A 161 9.89 7.28 -16.73
CA SER A 161 9.24 7.83 -15.55
C SER A 161 8.10 6.91 -15.06
N SER A 162 7.95 6.78 -13.76
CA SER A 162 6.77 6.11 -13.18
C SER A 162 5.50 6.95 -13.35
N LEU A 163 5.60 8.25 -13.63
CA LEU A 163 4.46 9.11 -13.96
C LEU A 163 4.19 9.00 -15.46
N LEU A 164 3.10 8.31 -15.81
CA LEU A 164 2.71 7.99 -17.17
C LEU A 164 1.92 9.12 -17.83
N LEU A 165 1.06 9.78 -17.05
CA LEU A 165 0.22 10.87 -17.50
C LEU A 165 -0.14 11.77 -16.33
N GLU A 166 -0.14 13.08 -16.57
CA GLU A 166 -0.60 14.09 -15.62
C GLU A 166 -1.41 15.15 -16.37
N TYR A 167 -2.56 15.53 -15.81
CA TYR A 167 -3.33 16.68 -16.30
C TYR A 167 -4.22 17.24 -15.18
N LYS A 168 -4.73 18.46 -15.39
CA LYS A 168 -5.76 19.04 -14.54
C LYS A 168 -7.13 18.91 -15.20
N HIS A 169 -8.13 18.55 -14.42
CA HIS A 169 -9.53 18.52 -14.84
C HIS A 169 -10.41 19.07 -13.71
N ASN A 170 -11.19 20.11 -13.99
CA ASN A 170 -11.98 20.86 -13.00
C ASN A 170 -11.15 21.25 -11.75
N ASP A 171 -9.98 21.85 -11.99
CA ASP A 171 -8.98 22.25 -10.97
C ASP A 171 -8.38 21.13 -10.11
N ILE A 172 -8.76 19.87 -10.36
CA ILE A 172 -8.19 18.71 -9.69
C ILE A 172 -7.05 18.18 -10.56
N LEU A 173 -5.86 18.09 -9.97
CA LEU A 173 -4.72 17.39 -10.56
C LEU A 173 -5.00 15.89 -10.57
N ILE A 174 -4.81 15.23 -11.70
CA ILE A 174 -4.94 13.77 -11.85
C ILE A 174 -3.62 13.23 -12.38
N GLN A 175 -3.04 12.27 -11.67
CA GLN A 175 -1.77 11.65 -12.00
C GLN A 175 -1.96 10.13 -12.14
N TYR A 176 -1.47 9.57 -13.23
CA TYR A 176 -1.46 8.14 -13.50
C TYR A 176 -0.04 7.64 -13.36
N ARG A 177 0.18 6.74 -12.41
CA ARG A 177 1.50 6.18 -12.10
C ARG A 177 1.55 4.69 -12.35
N GLN A 178 2.63 4.24 -12.97
CA GLN A 178 2.96 2.82 -13.06
C GLN A 178 3.22 2.26 -11.66
N ALA A 179 2.55 1.15 -11.32
CA ALA A 179 2.68 0.49 -10.02
C ALA A 179 3.08 -0.99 -10.18
N GLY A 180 4.05 -1.28 -11.04
CA GLY A 180 4.37 -2.64 -11.50
C GLY A 180 3.67 -2.98 -12.81
N ASP A 181 3.79 -4.24 -13.23
CA ASP A 181 3.28 -4.74 -14.53
C ASP A 181 1.79 -5.09 -14.51
N CYS A 182 1.18 -5.19 -13.34
CA CYS A 182 -0.24 -5.57 -13.18
C CYS A 182 -1.09 -4.50 -12.48
N TYR A 183 -0.54 -3.30 -12.23
CA TYR A 183 -1.24 -2.27 -11.48
C TYR A 183 -1.03 -0.86 -12.04
N LEU A 184 -2.06 -0.04 -11.91
CA LEU A 184 -2.06 1.38 -12.22
C LEU A 184 -2.51 2.14 -10.97
N LEU A 185 -1.69 3.08 -10.50
CA LEU A 185 -2.04 3.95 -9.37
C LEU A 185 -2.53 5.29 -9.91
N ILE A 186 -3.77 5.64 -9.58
CA ILE A 186 -4.40 6.91 -9.96
C ILE A 186 -4.43 7.79 -8.72
N GLU A 187 -3.92 9.00 -8.83
CA GLU A 187 -3.75 9.94 -7.72
C GLU A 187 -4.47 11.26 -8.02
N TYR A 188 -5.23 11.76 -7.04
CA TYR A 188 -6.06 12.95 -7.18
C TYR A 188 -5.59 14.08 -6.26
N GLY A 189 -5.49 15.30 -6.79
CA GLY A 189 -5.01 16.49 -6.06
C GLY A 189 -3.49 16.51 -5.85
N ASP A 190 -2.98 17.59 -5.27
CA ASP A 190 -1.56 17.69 -4.90
C ASP A 190 -1.30 16.95 -3.58
N SER A 191 -0.20 16.19 -3.52
CA SER A 191 0.36 15.57 -2.31
C SER A 191 0.62 16.53 -1.15
N LYS A 192 0.76 17.83 -1.41
CA LYS A 192 0.98 18.88 -0.39
C LYS A 192 -0.32 19.56 0.06
N SER A 193 -1.42 19.35 -0.66
CA SER A 193 -2.68 20.00 -0.35
C SER A 193 -3.39 19.29 0.79
N ALA A 194 -4.11 20.08 1.61
CA ALA A 194 -4.97 19.55 2.64
C ALA A 194 -5.97 18.55 2.04
N ILE A 195 -6.21 17.46 2.77
CA ILE A 195 -7.16 16.44 2.34
C ILE A 195 -8.54 17.03 2.06
N ASN A 196 -9.05 16.69 0.89
CA ASN A 196 -10.36 17.09 0.42
C ASN A 196 -11.22 15.85 0.20
N LEU A 197 -12.33 15.75 0.96
CA LEU A 197 -13.26 14.63 0.88
C LEU A 197 -13.90 14.49 -0.51
N LEU A 198 -13.98 15.56 -1.30
CA LEU A 198 -14.44 15.50 -2.70
C LEU A 198 -13.56 14.59 -3.55
N LEU A 199 -12.25 14.54 -3.29
CA LEU A 199 -11.33 13.63 -3.99
C LEU A 199 -11.70 12.17 -3.69
N ARG A 200 -12.03 11.88 -2.42
CA ARG A 200 -12.47 10.55 -2.02
C ARG A 200 -13.80 10.16 -2.64
N MET A 201 -14.72 11.10 -2.79
CA MET A 201 -15.98 10.88 -3.51
C MET A 201 -15.73 10.60 -4.99
N ARG A 202 -14.84 11.36 -5.63
CA ARG A 202 -14.47 11.11 -7.02
C ARG A 202 -13.91 9.71 -7.22
N ILE A 203 -13.00 9.28 -6.35
CA ILE A 203 -12.45 7.92 -6.33
C ILE A 203 -13.56 6.87 -6.23
N HIS A 204 -14.57 7.11 -5.38
CA HIS A 204 -15.71 6.20 -5.24
C HIS A 204 -16.51 6.09 -6.55
N GLN A 205 -16.82 7.21 -7.20
CA GLN A 205 -17.56 7.24 -8.47
C GLN A 205 -16.80 6.54 -9.59
N ILE A 206 -15.48 6.74 -9.68
CA ILE A 206 -14.64 6.05 -10.66
C ILE A 206 -14.62 4.56 -10.38
N GLN A 207 -14.43 4.14 -9.12
CA GLN A 207 -14.47 2.75 -8.72
C GLN A 207 -15.82 2.08 -9.04
N GLU A 208 -16.92 2.78 -8.79
CA GLU A 208 -18.28 2.35 -9.13
C GLU A 208 -18.44 2.16 -10.65
N HIS A 209 -18.03 3.16 -11.43
CA HIS A 209 -18.12 3.11 -12.90
C HIS A 209 -17.30 1.97 -13.49
N LEU A 210 -16.13 1.68 -12.92
CA LEU A 210 -15.30 0.54 -13.31
C LEU A 210 -15.91 -0.83 -12.96
N GLY A 211 -17.01 -0.86 -12.20
CA GLY A 211 -17.62 -2.10 -11.73
C GLY A 211 -16.80 -2.83 -10.65
N LEU A 212 -15.97 -2.07 -9.92
CA LEU A 212 -15.01 -2.58 -8.94
C LEU A 212 -15.49 -2.46 -7.48
N ILE A 213 -16.73 -2.03 -7.27
CA ILE A 213 -17.39 -2.12 -5.97
C ILE A 213 -18.05 -3.50 -5.85
N THR A 214 -17.74 -4.21 -4.77
CA THR A 214 -18.36 -5.51 -4.47
C THR A 214 -19.83 -5.33 -4.14
N ASP A 215 -20.70 -6.00 -4.89
CA ASP A 215 -22.11 -6.10 -4.52
C ASP A 215 -22.23 -6.99 -3.28
N LEU A 216 -22.73 -6.43 -2.18
CA LEU A 216 -22.82 -7.12 -0.89
C LEU A 216 -23.87 -8.25 -0.85
N LYS A 217 -24.80 -8.30 -1.81
CA LYS A 217 -25.81 -9.38 -1.88
C LYS A 217 -25.25 -10.60 -2.60
N THR A 218 -24.45 -10.37 -3.63
CA THR A 218 -23.88 -11.42 -4.50
C THR A 218 -22.44 -11.77 -4.14
N MET A 219 -21.78 -10.93 -3.34
CA MET A 219 -20.34 -11.00 -3.00
C MET A 219 -19.44 -11.04 -4.23
N LYS A 220 -19.87 -10.37 -5.31
CA LYS A 220 -19.16 -10.31 -6.59
C LYS A 220 -18.90 -8.88 -7.02
N THR A 221 -17.76 -8.65 -7.64
CA THR A 221 -17.50 -7.48 -8.48
C THR A 221 -17.89 -7.82 -9.92
N LYS A 222 -18.17 -6.80 -10.73
CA LYS A 222 -18.47 -6.96 -12.15
C LYS A 222 -17.65 -5.95 -12.97
N PRO A 223 -16.34 -6.19 -13.14
CA PRO A 223 -15.47 -5.27 -13.85
C PRO A 223 -16.01 -4.96 -15.26
N ILE A 224 -15.98 -3.69 -15.63
CA ILE A 224 -16.58 -3.23 -16.90
C ILE A 224 -15.70 -3.55 -18.12
N LEU A 225 -14.39 -3.70 -17.91
CA LEU A 225 -13.42 -4.06 -18.94
C LEU A 225 -12.95 -5.51 -18.76
N ASN A 226 -12.79 -6.24 -19.87
CA ASN A 226 -12.09 -7.51 -19.85
C ASN A 226 -10.63 -7.28 -19.43
N GLY A 227 -10.11 -8.11 -18.53
CA GLY A 227 -8.77 -7.94 -17.95
C GLY A 227 -8.70 -7.03 -16.73
N LEU A 228 -9.75 -6.29 -16.37
CA LEU A 228 -9.82 -5.56 -15.10
C LEU A 228 -10.18 -6.51 -13.96
N ILE A 229 -9.46 -6.45 -12.84
CA ILE A 229 -9.59 -7.47 -11.77
C ILE A 229 -10.20 -6.91 -10.49
N ASP A 230 -9.48 -6.02 -9.80
CA ASP A 230 -9.91 -5.43 -8.53
C ASP A 230 -9.30 -4.03 -8.32
N SER A 231 -9.63 -3.40 -7.19
CA SER A 231 -9.08 -2.11 -6.81
C SER A 231 -8.89 -1.98 -5.30
N ALA A 232 -8.00 -1.09 -4.90
CA ALA A 232 -7.81 -0.66 -3.53
C ALA A 232 -7.96 0.87 -3.43
N PRO A 233 -9.19 1.38 -3.19
CA PRO A 233 -9.43 2.81 -2.99
C PRO A 233 -8.84 3.25 -1.65
N ALA A 234 -8.08 4.34 -1.65
CA ALA A 234 -7.50 4.89 -0.45
C ALA A 234 -7.93 6.35 -0.27
N ILE A 235 -7.09 7.15 0.39
CA ILE A 235 -7.42 8.50 0.82
C ILE A 235 -7.67 9.44 -0.36
N ARG A 236 -6.67 9.54 -1.25
CA ARG A 236 -6.67 10.41 -2.44
C ARG A 236 -6.15 9.67 -3.67
N SER A 237 -6.23 8.34 -3.64
CA SER A 237 -5.77 7.50 -4.75
C SER A 237 -6.64 6.27 -4.94
N LEU A 238 -6.64 5.74 -6.15
CA LEU A 238 -7.20 4.44 -6.52
C LEU A 238 -6.09 3.59 -7.12
N LEU A 239 -5.73 2.49 -6.46
CA LEU A 239 -4.91 1.46 -7.09
C LEU A 239 -5.84 0.51 -7.84
N VAL A 240 -5.58 0.28 -9.13
CA VAL A 240 -6.33 -0.64 -9.97
C VAL A 240 -5.44 -1.80 -10.37
N ARG A 241 -5.91 -3.03 -10.18
CA ARG A 241 -5.25 -4.25 -10.66
C ARG A 241 -5.87 -4.72 -11.96
N TYR A 242 -5.04 -5.05 -12.92
CA TYR A 242 -5.46 -5.56 -14.21
C TYR A 242 -4.52 -6.66 -14.70
N ASP A 243 -5.03 -7.50 -15.59
CA ASP A 243 -4.24 -8.47 -16.34
C ASP A 243 -3.74 -7.83 -17.63
N PRO A 244 -2.43 -7.55 -17.73
CA PRO A 244 -1.89 -6.83 -18.87
C PRO A 244 -1.89 -7.64 -20.17
N ILE A 245 -2.20 -8.94 -20.13
CA ILE A 245 -2.38 -9.78 -21.32
C ILE A 245 -3.72 -9.48 -22.01
N HIS A 246 -4.74 -9.16 -21.21
CA HIS A 246 -6.10 -8.91 -21.70
C HIS A 246 -6.46 -7.43 -21.80
N LEU A 247 -5.80 -6.57 -21.02
CA LEU A 247 -6.01 -5.13 -20.99
C LEU A 247 -4.69 -4.38 -20.97
N SER A 248 -4.36 -3.64 -22.03
CA SER A 248 -3.13 -2.84 -22.04
C SER A 248 -3.23 -1.64 -21.09
N GLN A 249 -2.09 -1.21 -20.53
CA GLN A 249 -2.01 -0.04 -19.64
C GLN A 249 -2.52 1.23 -20.35
N ASN A 250 -2.15 1.43 -21.62
CA ASN A 250 -2.58 2.58 -22.41
C ASN A 250 -4.09 2.60 -22.60
N THR A 251 -4.68 1.45 -22.96
CA THR A 251 -6.14 1.32 -23.10
C THR A 251 -6.87 1.63 -21.80
N LEU A 252 -6.33 1.18 -20.64
CA LEU A 252 -6.90 1.51 -19.34
C LEU A 252 -6.82 3.02 -19.04
N ILE A 253 -5.69 3.67 -19.33
CA ILE A 253 -5.52 5.12 -19.13
C ILE A 253 -6.47 5.91 -20.04
N GLU A 254 -6.55 5.58 -21.32
CA GLU A 254 -7.45 6.23 -22.29
C GLU A 254 -8.92 6.11 -21.87
N TYR A 255 -9.31 4.93 -21.39
CA TYR A 255 -10.65 4.69 -20.86
C TYR A 255 -10.92 5.55 -19.61
N LEU A 256 -9.99 5.59 -18.66
CA LEU A 256 -10.11 6.42 -17.46
C LEU A 256 -10.20 7.92 -17.80
N GLN A 257 -9.39 8.41 -18.74
CA GLN A 257 -9.49 9.80 -19.23
C GLN A 257 -10.87 10.10 -19.83
N THR A 258 -11.45 9.14 -20.53
CA THR A 258 -12.78 9.27 -21.12
C THR A 258 -13.85 9.36 -20.03
N ILE A 259 -13.80 8.46 -19.03
CA ILE A 259 -14.72 8.49 -17.88
C ILE A 259 -14.56 9.79 -17.09
N GLU A 260 -13.33 10.24 -16.86
CA GLU A 260 -13.07 11.46 -16.11
C GLU A 260 -13.78 12.67 -16.75
N LYS A 261 -13.80 12.76 -18.08
CA LYS A 261 -14.51 13.81 -18.83
C LYS A 261 -16.02 13.66 -18.80
N LEU A 262 -16.54 12.43 -18.74
CA LEU A 262 -17.97 12.14 -18.82
C LEU A 262 -18.68 12.23 -17.47
N LEU A 263 -18.01 11.84 -16.38
CA LEU A 263 -18.63 11.83 -15.07
C LEU A 263 -18.74 13.26 -14.50
N PRO A 264 -19.95 13.75 -14.21
CA PRO A 264 -20.14 15.08 -13.63
C PRO A 264 -19.46 15.20 -12.26
N PHE A 265 -18.89 16.37 -11.99
CA PHE A 265 -18.42 16.73 -10.64
C PHE A 265 -19.59 17.24 -9.83
N HIS A 266 -20.06 16.43 -8.89
CA HIS A 266 -21.09 16.81 -7.94
C HIS A 266 -20.46 17.17 -6.60
N ASN A 267 -20.73 18.39 -6.14
CA ASN A 267 -20.33 18.82 -4.79
C ASN A 267 -21.32 18.36 -3.71
N ASN A 268 -22.49 17.84 -4.12
CA ASN A 268 -23.53 17.34 -3.24
C ASN A 268 -23.80 15.87 -3.57
N ILE A 269 -23.19 14.96 -2.80
CA ILE A 269 -23.39 13.52 -2.91
C ILE A 269 -23.85 13.01 -1.53
N ASN A 270 -24.97 12.28 -1.52
CA ASN A 270 -25.44 11.60 -0.32
C ASN A 270 -25.00 10.14 -0.40
N LEU A 271 -24.23 9.68 0.59
CA LEU A 271 -23.83 8.28 0.72
C LEU A 271 -24.48 7.67 1.96
N PRO A 272 -24.85 6.37 1.91
CA PRO A 272 -25.25 5.66 3.11
C PRO A 272 -24.09 5.65 4.11
N CYS A 273 -24.32 6.18 5.31
CA CYS A 273 -23.33 6.24 6.37
C CYS A 273 -23.87 5.55 7.61
N ARG A 274 -23.06 4.68 8.21
CA ARG A 274 -23.35 4.05 9.50
C ARG A 274 -22.54 4.71 10.58
N LYS A 275 -23.19 5.05 11.70
CA LYS A 275 -22.51 5.54 12.90
C LYS A 275 -22.29 4.38 13.87
N ILE A 276 -21.05 4.19 14.27
CA ILE A 276 -20.64 3.11 15.18
C ILE A 276 -20.00 3.76 16.40
N TYR A 277 -20.40 3.32 17.60
CA TYR A 277 -19.77 3.69 18.85
C TYR A 277 -18.96 2.49 19.33
N LEU A 278 -17.66 2.71 19.56
CA LEU A 278 -16.73 1.68 20.01
C LEU A 278 -16.19 2.06 21.39
N PRO A 279 -16.11 1.13 22.36
CA PRO A 279 -15.44 1.39 23.62
C PRO A 279 -13.93 1.51 23.39
N ILE A 280 -13.25 2.43 24.04
CA ILE A 280 -11.79 2.59 23.91
C ILE A 280 -11.17 2.78 25.29
N THR A 281 -10.04 2.11 25.51
CA THR A 281 -9.14 2.38 26.64
C THR A 281 -7.93 3.10 26.09
N LEU A 282 -7.70 4.34 26.54
CA LEU A 282 -6.51 5.10 26.17
C LEU A 282 -5.30 4.62 27.00
N ASP A 283 -4.11 4.67 26.40
CA ASP A 283 -2.84 4.28 27.05
C ASP A 283 -2.88 2.91 27.76
N ASP A 284 -3.47 1.90 27.11
CA ASP A 284 -3.61 0.57 27.68
C ASP A 284 -2.28 -0.21 27.72
N HIS A 285 -2.20 -1.21 28.60
CA HIS A 285 -0.96 -1.95 28.85
C HIS A 285 -0.47 -2.77 27.65
N TRP A 286 -1.34 -3.32 26.79
CA TRP A 286 -0.91 -4.11 25.63
C TRP A 286 -0.22 -3.25 24.57
N ASN A 287 -0.74 -2.04 24.33
CA ASN A 287 -0.05 -1.07 23.48
C ASN A 287 1.31 -0.68 24.07
N ASN A 288 1.39 -0.48 25.39
CA ASN A 288 2.65 -0.17 26.07
C ASN A 288 3.67 -1.32 25.98
N GLU A 289 3.24 -2.58 26.11
CA GLU A 289 4.07 -3.76 25.87
C GLU A 289 4.57 -3.82 24.42
N ALA A 290 3.73 -3.50 23.44
CA ALA A 290 4.14 -3.46 22.04
C ALA A 290 5.16 -2.35 21.74
N ILE A 291 5.04 -1.19 22.39
CA ILE A 291 6.02 -0.10 22.31
C ILE A 291 7.33 -0.52 22.98
N GLN A 292 7.27 -1.15 24.14
CA GLN A 292 8.45 -1.65 24.84
C GLN A 292 9.17 -2.73 24.01
N TYR A 293 8.43 -3.70 23.45
CA TYR A 293 8.97 -4.71 22.55
C TYR A 293 9.67 -4.06 21.35
N TYR A 294 9.09 -3.02 20.75
CA TYR A 294 9.73 -2.26 19.68
C TYR A 294 11.04 -1.60 20.12
N MET A 295 11.07 -1.03 21.34
CA MET A 295 12.27 -0.41 21.90
C MET A 295 13.40 -1.43 22.12
N GLU A 296 13.06 -2.63 22.58
CA GLU A 296 14.01 -3.69 22.88
C GLU A 296 14.55 -4.39 21.61
N THR A 297 13.72 -4.52 20.58
CA THR A 297 14.03 -5.37 19.42
C THR A 297 14.37 -4.62 18.13
N ILE A 298 13.91 -3.38 17.97
CA ILE A 298 14.00 -2.64 16.70
C ILE A 298 14.68 -1.29 16.86
N ARG A 299 14.17 -0.41 17.74
CA ARG A 299 14.72 0.94 17.92
C ARG A 299 14.45 1.46 19.33
N SER A 300 15.51 1.51 20.14
CA SER A 300 15.41 1.91 21.55
C SER A 300 15.19 3.40 21.80
N LYS A 301 15.49 4.27 20.82
CA LYS A 301 15.34 5.73 20.94
C LYS A 301 14.77 6.36 19.67
N ALA A 302 13.70 7.12 19.82
CA ALA A 302 13.10 7.99 18.80
C ALA A 302 12.32 9.12 19.49
N SER A 303 11.98 10.18 18.75
CA SER A 303 11.19 11.30 19.30
C SER A 303 9.82 10.88 19.83
N TYR A 304 9.27 9.80 19.28
CA TYR A 304 7.97 9.24 19.67
C TYR A 304 8.02 8.20 20.80
N LEU A 305 9.21 7.90 21.34
CA LEU A 305 9.42 6.94 22.43
C LEU A 305 9.79 7.68 23.73
N PRO A 306 9.47 7.13 24.91
CA PRO A 306 8.86 5.82 25.15
C PRO A 306 7.32 5.82 25.18
N ASN A 307 6.67 6.99 25.19
CA ASN A 307 5.20 7.08 25.30
C ASN A 307 4.63 7.79 24.07
N ASN A 308 3.87 7.05 23.26
CA ASN A 308 3.27 7.57 22.03
C ASN A 308 2.16 8.58 22.29
N LEU A 309 1.31 8.40 23.33
CA LEU A 309 0.23 9.34 23.65
C LEU A 309 0.79 10.71 24.07
N LYS A 310 1.82 10.71 24.92
CA LYS A 310 2.56 11.91 25.30
C LYS A 310 3.22 12.57 24.10
N PHE A 311 3.80 11.76 23.20
CA PHE A 311 4.37 12.28 21.96
C PHE A 311 3.31 12.95 21.08
N ILE A 312 2.13 12.34 20.92
CA ILE A 312 1.02 12.92 20.15
C ILE A 312 0.65 14.31 20.71
N ALA A 313 0.53 14.44 22.03
CA ALA A 313 0.26 15.73 22.68
C ALA A 313 1.37 16.76 22.38
N ASN A 314 2.62 16.41 22.68
CA ASN A 314 3.77 17.30 22.50
C ASN A 314 3.95 17.73 21.04
N ASN A 315 3.79 16.82 20.08
CA ASN A 315 3.93 17.10 18.65
C ASN A 315 2.88 18.08 18.13
N ASN A 316 1.75 18.21 18.84
CA ASN A 316 0.66 19.12 18.50
C ASN A 316 0.61 20.35 19.42
N GLY A 317 1.71 20.64 20.14
CA GLY A 317 1.83 21.85 20.97
C GLY A 317 1.04 21.80 22.28
N ILE A 318 0.51 20.63 22.66
CA ILE A 318 -0.20 20.43 23.92
C ILE A 318 0.86 19.98 24.94
N ILE A 319 1.33 20.93 25.75
CA ILE A 319 2.45 20.76 26.69
C ILE A 319 2.00 21.22 28.08
N GLY A 320 2.34 20.45 29.12
CA GLY A 320 2.12 20.84 30.52
C GLY A 320 1.62 19.69 31.38
N GLU A 321 1.22 19.99 32.61
CA GLU A 321 0.77 18.97 33.58
C GLU A 321 -0.52 18.25 33.17
N ASN A 322 -1.36 18.88 32.34
CA ASN A 322 -2.66 18.36 31.92
C ASN A 322 -2.70 17.89 30.45
N ASP A 323 -1.54 17.66 29.82
CA ASP A 323 -1.47 17.40 28.38
C ASP A 323 -2.13 16.08 27.97
N ILE A 324 -1.96 15.01 28.77
CA ILE A 324 -2.61 13.72 28.53
C ILE A 324 -4.14 13.87 28.55
N ASN A 325 -4.71 14.55 29.53
CA ASN A 325 -6.17 14.74 29.59
C ASN A 325 -6.67 15.59 28.41
N GLN A 326 -5.95 16.65 28.03
CA GLN A 326 -6.32 17.48 26.89
C GLN A 326 -6.31 16.69 25.58
N ILE A 327 -5.26 15.91 25.33
CA ILE A 327 -5.19 15.10 24.10
C ILE A 327 -6.25 13.99 24.12
N SER A 328 -6.49 13.36 25.28
CA SER A 328 -7.56 12.36 25.46
C SER A 328 -8.93 12.92 25.13
N ASN A 329 -9.25 14.15 25.58
CA ASN A 329 -10.52 14.79 25.26
C ASN A 329 -10.67 15.03 23.75
N ILE A 330 -9.62 15.52 23.06
CA ILE A 330 -9.65 15.72 21.60
C ILE A 330 -9.92 14.40 20.88
N LEU A 331 -9.26 13.31 21.30
CA LEU A 331 -9.39 11.98 20.70
C LEU A 331 -10.80 11.39 20.91
N LEU A 332 -11.37 11.57 22.11
CA LEU A 332 -12.68 11.02 22.49
C LEU A 332 -13.86 11.83 21.90
N GLU A 333 -13.71 13.15 21.77
CA GLU A 333 -14.74 14.03 21.19
C GLU A 333 -14.73 14.02 19.65
N ALA A 334 -13.67 13.52 19.03
CA ALA A 334 -13.57 13.43 17.57
C ALA A 334 -14.60 12.47 16.97
N GLN A 335 -15.29 12.97 15.93
CA GLN A 335 -16.09 12.15 15.03
C GLN A 335 -15.22 11.71 13.86
N TRP A 336 -14.90 10.42 13.83
CA TRP A 336 -13.98 9.82 12.87
C TRP A 336 -14.75 9.30 11.65
N LEU A 337 -14.50 9.89 10.48
CA LEU A 337 -15.04 9.43 9.20
C LEU A 337 -14.07 8.43 8.57
N VAL A 338 -14.50 7.19 8.38
CA VAL A 338 -13.72 6.18 7.63
C VAL A 338 -13.70 6.57 6.16
N ILE A 339 -12.51 6.81 5.64
CA ILE A 339 -12.26 7.22 4.25
C ILE A 339 -11.51 6.16 3.44
N GLY A 340 -11.04 5.09 4.07
CA GLY A 340 -10.43 3.95 3.41
C GLY A 340 -10.52 2.70 4.26
N ILE A 341 -10.45 1.53 3.63
CA ILE A 341 -10.32 0.23 4.29
C ILE A 341 -9.24 -0.56 3.55
N GLY A 342 -8.31 -1.15 4.28
CA GLY A 342 -7.20 -1.88 3.66
C GLY A 342 -6.22 -2.42 4.68
N PHE A 343 -4.92 -2.30 4.39
CA PHE A 343 -3.83 -2.85 5.20
C PHE A 343 -4.01 -4.37 5.41
N TYR A 344 -4.51 -4.78 6.58
CA TYR A 344 -4.96 -6.14 6.87
C TYR A 344 -6.44 -6.13 7.20
N LEU A 345 -7.19 -7.12 6.71
CA LEU A 345 -8.56 -7.46 7.12
C LEU A 345 -9.49 -6.25 7.32
N GLY A 346 -9.50 -5.34 6.35
CA GLY A 346 -10.40 -4.18 6.36
C GLY A 346 -10.09 -3.14 7.43
N CYS A 347 -8.83 -3.02 7.86
CA CYS A 347 -8.36 -1.97 8.77
C CYS A 347 -8.89 -0.61 8.30
N PRO A 348 -9.71 0.09 9.11
CA PRO A 348 -10.27 1.37 8.73
C PRO A 348 -9.21 2.46 8.83
N PHE A 349 -9.09 3.29 7.80
CA PHE A 349 -8.39 4.57 7.85
C PHE A 349 -9.42 5.67 7.99
N ALA A 350 -9.33 6.44 9.06
CA ALA A 350 -10.30 7.46 9.39
C ALA A 350 -9.65 8.83 9.60
N ILE A 351 -10.45 9.88 9.38
CA ILE A 351 -10.06 11.27 9.64
C ILE A 351 -11.15 11.97 10.47
N PRO A 352 -10.81 12.87 11.39
CA PRO A 352 -11.80 13.70 12.06
C PRO A 352 -12.57 14.58 11.09
N ILE A 353 -13.90 14.57 11.21
CA ILE A 353 -14.81 15.45 10.46
C ILE A 353 -14.52 16.91 10.81
N ASN A 354 -14.40 17.23 12.10
CA ASN A 354 -13.98 18.55 12.57
C ASN A 354 -12.47 18.73 12.32
N PRO A 355 -12.04 19.67 11.45
CA PRO A 355 -10.62 19.86 11.14
C PRO A 355 -9.76 20.21 12.36
N ARG A 356 -10.33 20.79 13.42
CA ARG A 356 -9.62 21.13 14.65
C ARG A 356 -9.17 19.91 15.46
N HIS A 357 -9.72 18.73 15.18
CA HIS A 357 -9.32 17.48 15.84
C HIS A 357 -8.27 16.71 15.02
N ARG A 358 -7.83 17.24 13.87
CA ARG A 358 -6.80 16.62 13.03
C ARG A 358 -5.42 16.84 13.67
N LEU A 359 -5.05 15.93 14.56
CA LEU A 359 -3.72 15.84 15.14
C LEU A 359 -2.76 15.31 14.07
N SER A 360 -1.56 15.88 13.99
CA SER A 360 -0.53 15.43 13.06
C SER A 360 0.61 14.77 13.82
N VAL A 361 1.05 13.58 13.37
CA VAL A 361 2.23 12.88 13.89
C VAL A 361 2.93 12.08 12.79
N PRO A 362 4.27 11.87 12.84
CA PRO A 362 4.94 10.94 11.94
C PRO A 362 4.50 9.51 12.16
N LYS A 363 4.66 8.70 11.11
CA LYS A 363 4.66 7.24 11.23
C LYS A 363 6.02 6.76 11.75
N TYR A 364 6.07 5.57 12.34
CA TYR A 364 7.28 4.94 12.87
C TYR A 364 8.40 4.81 11.81
N ASN A 365 9.66 4.89 12.26
CA ASN A 365 10.85 4.70 11.43
C ASN A 365 11.90 3.80 12.15
N PRO A 366 12.07 2.52 11.77
CA PRO A 366 11.18 1.75 10.90
C PRO A 366 9.86 1.39 11.61
N ALA A 367 8.89 0.89 10.86
CA ALA A 367 7.62 0.39 11.39
C ALA A 367 7.82 -0.81 12.35
N ARG A 368 6.89 -0.99 13.30
CA ARG A 368 6.85 -2.14 14.19
C ARG A 368 6.55 -3.43 13.42
N THR A 369 7.04 -4.55 13.92
CA THR A 369 6.68 -5.90 13.43
C THR A 369 5.47 -6.49 14.14
N TYR A 370 5.06 -5.90 15.27
CA TYR A 370 3.97 -6.36 16.12
C TYR A 370 3.15 -5.16 16.63
N THR A 371 1.83 -5.31 16.64
CA THR A 371 0.83 -4.38 17.17
C THR A 371 -0.36 -5.24 17.57
N PRO A 372 -0.89 -5.14 18.80
CA PRO A 372 -1.99 -5.97 19.25
C PRO A 372 -3.28 -5.65 18.48
N ASP A 373 -4.20 -6.61 18.41
CA ASP A 373 -5.51 -6.39 17.81
C ASP A 373 -6.35 -5.36 18.61
N GLY A 374 -7.22 -4.66 17.90
CA GLY A 374 -8.02 -3.56 18.43
C GLY A 374 -7.21 -2.28 18.68
N SER A 375 -5.90 -2.26 18.46
CA SER A 375 -5.10 -1.07 18.71
C SER A 375 -5.55 0.09 17.82
N CYS A 376 -5.72 1.26 18.42
CA CYS A 376 -5.97 2.52 17.74
C CYS A 376 -4.66 3.30 17.64
N GLY A 377 -4.29 3.72 16.44
CA GLY A 377 -3.08 4.50 16.21
C GLY A 377 -3.32 5.75 15.35
N LEU A 378 -2.42 6.73 15.44
CA LEU A 378 -2.35 7.92 14.59
C LEU A 378 -1.12 7.92 13.67
N GLY A 379 -1.30 8.30 12.41
CA GLY A 379 -0.23 8.42 11.44
C GLY A 379 -0.56 9.49 10.41
N GLY A 380 0.23 10.55 10.37
CA GLY A 380 -0.20 11.80 9.76
C GLY A 380 -1.42 12.35 10.48
N ASN A 381 -2.43 12.73 9.70
CA ASN A 381 -3.73 13.21 10.20
C ASN A 381 -4.78 12.08 10.33
N TYR A 382 -4.34 10.81 10.19
CA TYR A 382 -5.23 9.66 10.09
C TYR A 382 -5.18 8.79 11.33
N MET A 383 -6.33 8.23 11.68
CA MET A 383 -6.46 7.15 12.64
C MET A 383 -6.63 5.82 11.92
N ALA A 384 -6.07 4.77 12.51
CA ALA A 384 -6.32 3.39 12.11
C ALA A 384 -6.69 2.54 13.33
N ILE A 385 -7.55 1.53 13.12
CA ILE A 385 -7.85 0.49 14.12
C ILE A 385 -7.32 -0.84 13.59
N TYR A 386 -6.30 -1.39 14.22
CA TYR A 386 -5.67 -2.65 13.81
C TYR A 386 -6.64 -3.81 14.06
N PRO A 387 -7.19 -4.46 13.02
CA PRO A 387 -8.23 -5.48 13.19
C PRO A 387 -7.70 -6.82 13.67
N ILE A 388 -6.40 -7.06 13.54
CA ILE A 388 -5.69 -8.24 14.01
C ILE A 388 -4.31 -7.82 14.48
N GLU A 389 -3.66 -8.72 15.22
CA GLU A 389 -2.24 -8.65 15.44
C GLU A 389 -1.50 -8.51 14.09
N SER A 390 -0.69 -7.47 13.97
CA SER A 390 -0.02 -7.16 12.71
C SER A 390 1.15 -6.18 12.87
N PRO A 391 2.05 -6.06 11.87
CA PRO A 391 2.98 -4.93 11.78
C PRO A 391 2.24 -3.59 11.84
N GLY A 392 2.93 -2.50 12.18
CA GLY A 392 2.25 -1.21 12.34
C GLY A 392 3.18 -0.01 12.31
N GLY A 393 2.75 1.04 11.60
CA GLY A 393 3.48 2.30 11.48
C GLY A 393 2.90 3.45 12.31
N TYR A 394 1.71 3.31 12.88
CA TYR A 394 0.99 4.43 13.51
C TYR A 394 1.36 4.54 15.00
N GLN A 395 1.37 5.77 15.54
CA GLN A 395 1.55 6.08 16.95
C GLN A 395 0.38 5.57 17.77
N LEU A 396 0.61 4.63 18.68
CA LEU A 396 -0.44 3.96 19.43
C LEU A 396 -0.99 4.89 20.53
N PHE A 397 -2.31 5.01 20.64
CA PHE A 397 -2.92 5.90 21.63
C PHE A 397 -3.99 5.24 22.50
N GLY A 398 -4.48 4.07 22.10
CA GLY A 398 -5.46 3.31 22.87
C GLY A 398 -5.87 2.03 22.16
N ARG A 399 -6.77 1.26 22.76
CA ARG A 399 -7.25 -0.02 22.22
C ARG A 399 -8.76 -0.12 22.36
N THR A 400 -9.38 -0.65 21.32
CA THR A 400 -10.81 -0.96 21.24
C THR A 400 -11.02 -2.45 20.99
N ILE A 401 -12.27 -2.86 20.73
CA ILE A 401 -12.60 -4.21 20.32
C ILE A 401 -12.04 -4.52 18.94
N GLN A 402 -11.84 -5.81 18.65
CA GLN A 402 -11.48 -6.26 17.32
C GLN A 402 -12.51 -5.81 16.27
N THR A 403 -12.06 -5.16 15.19
CA THR A 403 -12.95 -4.65 14.13
C THR A 403 -13.17 -5.61 12.97
N TRP A 404 -12.71 -6.86 13.12
CA TRP A 404 -12.87 -7.92 12.13
C TRP A 404 -13.49 -9.17 12.77
N SER A 405 -14.49 -9.75 12.11
CA SER A 405 -15.09 -11.04 12.48
C SER A 405 -14.95 -12.00 11.31
N THR A 406 -14.03 -12.97 11.42
CA THR A 406 -13.72 -13.93 10.34
C THR A 406 -14.94 -14.74 9.91
N PHE A 407 -15.84 -15.06 10.83
CA PHE A 407 -17.02 -15.89 10.57
C PHE A 407 -18.32 -15.08 10.43
N GLY A 408 -18.25 -13.75 10.53
CA GLY A 408 -19.44 -12.89 10.48
C GLY A 408 -20.41 -13.10 11.65
N THR A 409 -20.00 -13.82 12.70
CA THR A 409 -20.77 -14.02 13.91
C THR A 409 -20.56 -12.83 14.85
N ILE A 410 -21.65 -12.40 15.50
CA ILE A 410 -21.63 -11.37 16.55
C ILE A 410 -21.48 -12.10 17.89
N GLY A 411 -20.36 -11.87 18.58
CA GLY A 411 -20.04 -12.50 19.87
C GLY A 411 -18.75 -13.32 19.83
N TYR A 412 -17.91 -13.19 20.87
CA TYR A 412 -16.78 -14.10 21.10
C TYR A 412 -17.31 -15.54 21.27
N PRO A 413 -16.60 -16.57 20.79
CA PRO A 413 -16.92 -17.96 21.13
C PRO A 413 -16.86 -18.22 22.64
#